data_AF-A0A968P1N0-F1
#
_entry.id   AF-A0A968P1N0-F1
#
_cell.length_a   1.000
_cell.length_b   1.000
_cell.length_c   1.000
_cell.angle_alpha   90.00
_cell.angle_beta   90.00
_cell.angle_gamma   90.00
#
_symmetry.space_group_name_H-M   'P 1'
#
loop_
_entity.id
_entity.type
_entity.pdbx_description
1 polymer ?
#
loop_
_entity_poly.entity_id
_entity_poly.type
_entity_poly.pdbx_seq_one_letter_code
_entity_poly.pdbx_strand_id
1 'polypeptide(L)'
;MSRARGERDRVFVTLGTLQYGFLAGSNSRPHRAALGHTAFTNQVGVVFGANSPKPNRARKEISAVNIVSSFFDPGRRASLVADDWVISGGGRRRGLARTPRSRSVFVDMGTYNYAWNLTTEEHQHMEVLGIEFASGTTPSLVLGFNSQSRHAPLGRLAGASFRRLSDPIEQWSMQPKPLAGQLPTRLASYQRIPNVVAAG
;
A
#
# COMPACT_ATOMS: atom_id res chain seq x y z
N MET A 1 -6.21 22.41 -18.78
CA MET A 1 -6.34 23.22 -17.55
C MET A 1 -6.55 22.29 -16.35
N SER A 2 -5.59 22.20 -15.43
CA SER A 2 -5.80 21.49 -14.16
C SER A 2 -6.78 22.31 -13.32
N ARG A 3 -8.04 21.85 -13.19
CA ARG A 3 -8.96 22.44 -12.22
C ARG A 3 -8.31 22.26 -10.84
N ALA A 4 -7.94 23.37 -10.20
CA ALA A 4 -7.53 23.36 -8.81
C ALA A 4 -8.70 22.78 -8.02
N ARG A 5 -8.57 21.50 -7.66
CA ARG A 5 -9.52 20.86 -6.75
C ARG A 5 -9.20 21.53 -5.43
N GLY A 6 -10.01 22.51 -5.02
CA GLY A 6 -9.78 23.38 -3.87
C GLY A 6 -9.43 22.62 -2.59
N GLU A 7 -9.19 23.35 -1.50
CA GLU A 7 -8.69 22.81 -0.23
C GLU A 7 -9.32 21.46 0.16
N ARG A 8 -8.46 20.49 0.53
CA ARG A 8 -8.88 19.14 0.91
C ARG A 8 -8.24 18.74 2.22
N ASP A 9 -9.04 18.15 3.10
CA ASP A 9 -8.55 17.57 4.35
C ASP A 9 -8.34 16.07 4.20
N ARG A 10 -7.32 15.57 4.90
CA ARG A 10 -7.13 14.14 5.11
C ARG A 10 -8.11 13.69 6.19
N VAL A 11 -8.99 12.77 5.83
CA VAL A 11 -9.94 12.13 6.75
C VAL A 11 -9.96 10.63 6.50
N PHE A 12 -10.55 9.88 7.42
CA PHE A 12 -10.79 8.45 7.23
C PHE A 12 -12.18 8.05 7.76
N VAL A 13 -12.64 6.88 7.32
CA VAL A 13 -13.82 6.18 7.84
C VAL A 13 -13.44 4.75 8.19
N THR A 14 -14.15 4.16 9.15
CA THR A 14 -13.96 2.76 9.54
C THR A 14 -14.75 1.84 8.61
N LEU A 15 -14.12 0.75 8.18
CA LEU A 15 -14.70 -0.26 7.30
C LEU A 15 -14.41 -1.65 7.88
N GLY A 16 -15.24 -2.06 8.84
CA GLY A 16 -14.96 -3.25 9.65
C GLY A 16 -13.69 -3.01 10.48
N THR A 17 -12.66 -3.81 10.24
CA THR A 17 -11.35 -3.69 10.92
C THR A 17 -10.38 -2.74 10.22
N LEU A 18 -10.70 -2.25 9.03
CA LEU A 18 -9.82 -1.39 8.22
C LEU A 18 -10.21 0.08 8.35
N GLN A 19 -9.22 0.98 8.31
CA GLN A 19 -9.45 2.43 8.23
C GLN A 19 -9.15 2.92 6.81
N TYR A 20 -10.17 3.43 6.12
CA TYR A 20 -10.04 3.92 4.74
C TYR A 20 -9.85 5.44 4.72
N GLY A 21 -8.64 5.87 4.38
CA GLY A 21 -8.24 7.26 4.26
C GLY A 21 -8.54 7.86 2.87
N PHE A 22 -9.01 9.11 2.85
CA PHE A 22 -9.22 9.86 1.61
C PHE A 22 -9.12 11.38 1.83
N LEU A 23 -9.11 12.12 0.73
CA LEU A 23 -9.13 13.58 0.73
C LEU A 23 -10.56 14.09 0.59
N ALA A 24 -11.13 14.63 1.67
CA ALA A 24 -12.45 15.25 1.70
C ALA A 24 -12.39 16.70 1.21
N GLY A 25 -13.36 17.10 0.37
CA GLY A 25 -13.49 18.49 -0.08
C GLY A 25 -14.12 19.38 0.98
N SER A 26 -14.02 20.70 0.78
CA SER A 26 -14.64 21.71 1.64
C SER A 26 -16.16 21.53 1.79
N ASN A 27 -16.87 21.12 0.72
CA ASN A 27 -18.31 20.94 0.74
C ASN A 27 -18.79 19.80 1.66
N SER A 28 -17.98 18.77 1.92
CA SER A 28 -18.33 17.69 2.84
C SER A 28 -17.88 17.95 4.28
N ARG A 29 -17.08 18.99 4.54
CA ARG A 29 -16.56 19.33 5.88
C ARG A 29 -17.69 19.55 6.90
N PRO A 30 -18.80 20.26 6.59
CA PRO A 30 -19.92 20.44 7.53
C PRO A 30 -20.65 19.13 7.87
N HIS A 31 -20.53 18.09 7.05
CA HIS A 31 -21.28 16.84 7.18
C HIS A 31 -20.44 15.68 7.72
N ARG A 32 -19.23 15.95 8.20
CA ARG A 32 -18.28 14.92 8.68
C ARG A 32 -18.86 14.02 9.76
N ALA A 33 -19.51 14.62 10.76
CA ALA A 33 -20.11 13.89 11.87
C ALA A 33 -21.18 12.90 11.39
N ALA A 34 -22.08 13.36 10.52
CA ALA A 34 -23.13 12.52 9.94
C ALA A 34 -22.55 11.37 9.09
N LEU A 35 -21.50 11.64 8.33
CA LEU A 35 -20.83 10.66 7.47
C LEU A 35 -19.87 9.73 8.22
N GLY A 36 -19.59 9.99 9.51
CA GLY A 36 -18.64 9.23 10.31
C GLY A 36 -17.16 9.48 9.95
N HIS A 37 -16.83 10.66 9.42
CA HIS A 37 -15.44 11.01 9.09
C HIS A 37 -14.66 11.37 10.36
N THR A 38 -13.46 10.85 10.46
CA THR A 38 -12.48 11.26 11.48
C THR A 38 -11.32 11.97 10.80
N ALA A 39 -10.85 13.09 11.38
CA ALA A 39 -9.69 13.80 10.88
C ALA A 39 -8.42 12.94 11.03
N PHE A 40 -7.65 12.84 9.95
CA PHE A 40 -6.36 12.17 10.00
C PHE A 40 -5.31 13.12 10.56
N THR A 41 -4.65 12.71 11.64
CA THR A 41 -3.50 13.42 12.23
C THR A 41 -2.24 12.63 12.00
N ASN A 42 -2.15 11.41 12.54
CA ASN A 42 -1.03 10.46 12.38
C ASN A 42 -1.44 9.02 12.80
N GLN A 43 -2.70 8.64 12.59
CA GLN A 43 -3.19 7.32 13.01
C GLN A 43 -2.51 6.19 12.22
N VAL A 44 -2.08 5.14 12.92
CA VAL A 44 -1.52 3.93 12.30
C VAL A 44 -2.64 3.08 11.71
N GLY A 45 -2.37 2.42 10.58
CA GLY A 45 -3.34 1.51 9.92
C GLY A 45 -4.36 2.21 9.01
N VAL A 46 -4.24 3.51 8.78
CA VAL A 46 -5.06 4.23 7.80
C VAL A 46 -4.50 4.04 6.40
N VAL A 47 -5.30 3.43 5.53
CA VAL A 47 -4.92 3.17 4.15
C VAL A 47 -5.52 4.23 3.24
N PHE A 48 -4.67 5.04 2.62
CA PHE A 48 -5.09 6.00 1.60
C PHE A 48 -5.07 5.38 0.21
N GLY A 49 -5.96 5.82 -0.69
CA GLY A 49 -5.84 5.48 -2.12
C GLY A 49 -6.15 4.03 -2.51
N ALA A 50 -6.57 3.18 -1.58
CA ALA A 50 -6.94 1.80 -1.90
C ALA A 50 -8.11 1.74 -2.90
N ASN A 51 -7.98 0.84 -3.88
CA ASN A 51 -9.04 0.55 -4.84
C ASN A 51 -10.11 -0.39 -4.27
N SER A 52 -9.74 -1.28 -3.35
CA SER A 52 -10.65 -2.15 -2.60
C SER A 52 -10.01 -2.58 -1.26
N PRO A 53 -10.78 -2.74 -0.16
CA PRO A 53 -12.20 -2.45 -0.05
C PRO A 53 -12.42 -0.94 -0.01
N LYS A 54 -13.43 -0.49 -0.76
CA LYS A 54 -13.75 0.92 -0.90
C LYS A 54 -15.11 1.18 -0.24
N PRO A 55 -15.22 2.13 0.70
CA PRO A 55 -16.49 2.45 1.31
C PRO A 55 -17.51 2.90 0.26
N ASN A 56 -18.78 2.74 0.60
CA ASN A 56 -19.87 3.28 -0.21
C ASN A 56 -19.89 4.80 -0.08
N ARG A 57 -20.55 5.47 -1.04
CA ARG A 57 -20.73 6.91 -1.02
C ARG A 57 -22.15 7.26 -0.63
N ALA A 58 -22.30 8.34 0.13
CA ALA A 58 -23.57 9.01 0.34
C ALA A 58 -23.58 10.31 -0.48
N ARG A 59 -24.75 10.71 -0.96
CA ARG A 59 -25.01 11.95 -1.67
C ARG A 59 -26.23 12.62 -1.06
N LYS A 60 -26.16 13.94 -0.83
CA LYS A 60 -27.32 14.75 -0.47
C LYS A 60 -27.29 16.05 -1.26
N GLU A 61 -28.46 16.45 -1.74
CA GLU A 61 -28.66 17.75 -2.38
C GLU A 61 -29.00 18.76 -1.29
N ILE A 62 -28.15 19.78 -1.11
CA ILE A 62 -28.35 20.84 -0.12
C ILE A 62 -29.07 22.03 -0.75
N SER A 63 -28.79 22.28 -2.04
CA SER A 63 -29.51 23.21 -2.90
C SER A 63 -29.32 22.79 -4.36
N ALA A 64 -30.05 23.41 -5.28
CA ALA A 64 -29.99 23.12 -6.72
C ALA A 64 -28.56 23.15 -7.32
N VAL A 65 -27.63 23.88 -6.70
CA VAL A 65 -26.24 24.00 -7.17
C VAL A 65 -25.25 23.28 -6.24
N ASN A 66 -25.65 22.94 -5.00
CA ASN A 66 -24.76 22.35 -4.00
C ASN A 66 -25.14 20.91 -3.68
N ILE A 67 -24.44 19.99 -4.33
CA ILE A 67 -24.52 18.55 -4.05
C ILE A 67 -23.30 18.16 -3.23
N VAL A 68 -23.56 17.57 -2.06
CA VAL A 68 -22.52 16.96 -1.23
C VAL A 68 -22.46 15.48 -1.54
N SER A 69 -21.27 14.96 -1.85
CA SER A 69 -21.06 13.52 -1.98
C SER A 69 -19.70 13.10 -1.45
N SER A 70 -19.68 12.14 -0.54
CA SER A 70 -18.46 11.60 0.06
C SER A 70 -18.63 10.13 0.43
N PHE A 71 -17.52 9.45 0.75
CA PHE A 71 -17.55 8.17 1.45
C PHE A 71 -18.20 8.33 2.83
N PHE A 72 -18.76 7.25 3.36
CA PHE A 72 -19.31 7.23 4.72
C PHE A 72 -18.95 5.93 5.44
N ASP A 73 -18.97 5.97 6.76
CA ASP A 73 -18.84 4.79 7.61
C ASP A 73 -20.09 3.90 7.47
N PRO A 74 -19.99 2.61 7.11
CA PRO A 74 -21.15 1.72 6.98
C PRO A 74 -22.07 1.67 8.20
N GLY A 75 -21.55 1.89 9.42
CA GLY A 75 -22.35 1.98 10.64
C GLY A 75 -23.31 3.18 10.67
N ARG A 76 -23.07 4.20 9.84
CA ARG A 76 -23.93 5.39 9.67
C ARG A 76 -25.02 5.21 8.61
N ARG A 77 -25.13 4.03 7.99
CA ARG A 77 -26.08 3.81 6.89
C ARG A 77 -27.51 4.15 7.27
N ALA A 78 -27.99 3.64 8.41
CA ALA A 78 -29.38 3.82 8.84
C ALA A 78 -29.70 5.29 9.11
N SER A 79 -28.83 6.00 9.83
CA SER A 79 -29.01 7.44 10.10
C SER A 79 -28.96 8.28 8.83
N LEU A 80 -28.07 7.95 7.89
CA LEU A 80 -28.00 8.68 6.62
C LEU A 80 -29.26 8.49 5.77
N VAL A 81 -29.83 7.28 5.74
CA VAL A 81 -31.12 7.04 5.05
C VAL A 81 -32.25 7.82 5.73
N ALA A 82 -32.28 7.84 7.06
CA ALA A 82 -33.27 8.63 7.82
C ALA A 82 -33.11 10.14 7.59
N ASP A 83 -31.89 10.60 7.35
CA ASP A 83 -31.56 11.99 7.01
C ASP A 83 -31.65 12.27 5.49
N ASP A 84 -32.39 11.49 4.72
CA ASP A 84 -32.62 11.65 3.28
C ASP A 84 -31.34 11.67 2.40
N TRP A 85 -30.28 10.98 2.82
CA TRP A 85 -29.12 10.78 1.96
C TRP A 85 -29.36 9.65 0.96
N VAL A 86 -29.02 9.90 -0.30
CA VAL A 86 -28.97 8.88 -1.34
C VAL A 86 -27.66 8.12 -1.25
N ILE A 87 -27.74 6.83 -0.94
CA ILE A 87 -26.57 5.96 -0.79
C ILE A 87 -26.29 5.24 -2.12
N SER A 88 -25.04 5.28 -2.57
CA SER A 88 -24.61 4.54 -3.76
C SER A 88 -24.74 3.04 -3.52
N GLY A 89 -25.26 2.32 -4.51
CA GLY A 89 -25.22 0.86 -4.55
C GLY A 89 -23.80 0.36 -4.26
N GLY A 90 -23.67 -0.60 -3.34
CA GLY A 90 -22.38 -0.93 -2.77
C GLY A 90 -21.37 -1.33 -3.84
N GLY A 91 -20.16 -0.75 -3.78
CA GLY A 91 -19.08 -1.19 -4.65
C GLY A 91 -18.82 -2.67 -4.36
N ARG A 92 -19.00 -3.55 -5.34
CA ARG A 92 -18.56 -4.95 -5.20
C ARG A 92 -17.08 -4.89 -4.81
N ARG A 93 -16.70 -5.56 -3.69
CA ARG A 93 -15.28 -5.82 -3.40
C ARG A 93 -14.71 -6.36 -4.70
N ARG A 94 -13.65 -5.72 -5.24
CA ARG A 94 -13.07 -6.24 -6.48
C ARG A 94 -12.70 -7.69 -6.22
N GLY A 95 -13.25 -8.58 -7.04
CA GLY A 95 -12.95 -9.99 -6.94
C GLY A 95 -11.45 -10.19 -7.09
N LEU A 96 -10.93 -11.17 -6.35
CA LEU A 96 -9.55 -11.60 -6.54
C LEU A 96 -9.39 -12.14 -7.96
N ALA A 97 -8.31 -11.75 -8.63
CA ALA A 97 -7.92 -12.35 -9.89
C ALA A 97 -7.57 -13.83 -9.62
N ARG A 98 -8.22 -14.73 -10.37
CA ARG A 98 -8.03 -16.19 -10.26
C ARG A 98 -7.76 -16.82 -11.62
N THR A 99 -7.43 -16.02 -12.63
CA THR A 99 -7.21 -16.53 -13.98
C THR A 99 -5.80 -17.11 -14.07
N PRO A 100 -5.52 -18.01 -15.03
CA PRO A 100 -4.16 -18.49 -15.26
C PRO A 100 -3.17 -17.36 -15.55
N ARG A 101 -3.64 -16.31 -16.24
CA ARG A 101 -2.84 -15.14 -16.67
C ARG A 101 -2.59 -14.12 -15.56
N SER A 102 -3.43 -14.11 -14.53
CA SER A 102 -3.28 -13.17 -13.43
C SER A 102 -3.89 -13.70 -12.15
N ARG A 103 -3.10 -13.70 -11.09
CA ARG A 103 -3.57 -14.04 -9.74
C ARG A 103 -3.33 -12.92 -8.76
N SER A 104 -4.29 -12.73 -7.87
CA SER A 104 -4.10 -11.82 -6.75
C SER A 104 -3.17 -12.45 -5.74
N VAL A 105 -2.18 -11.67 -5.32
CA VAL A 105 -1.22 -12.00 -4.29
C VAL A 105 -1.25 -10.94 -3.21
N PHE A 106 -0.59 -11.19 -2.09
CA PHE A 106 -0.44 -10.21 -1.03
C PHE A 106 0.87 -10.36 -0.26
N VAL A 107 1.17 -9.31 0.50
CA VAL A 107 2.19 -9.29 1.56
C VAL A 107 1.52 -8.84 2.85
N ASP A 108 1.84 -9.50 3.95
CA ASP A 108 1.36 -9.13 5.28
C ASP A 108 2.05 -7.86 5.78
N MET A 109 1.25 -6.85 6.14
CA MET A 109 1.71 -5.59 6.73
C MET A 109 1.37 -5.51 8.23
N GLY A 110 1.01 -6.65 8.84
CA GLY A 110 0.59 -6.81 10.24
C GLY A 110 -0.87 -6.43 10.48
N THR A 111 -1.26 -5.21 10.10
CA THR A 111 -2.64 -4.71 10.32
C THR A 111 -3.57 -4.95 9.14
N TYR A 112 -3.01 -5.10 7.94
CA TYR A 112 -3.73 -5.38 6.70
C TYR A 112 -2.83 -6.13 5.73
N ASN A 113 -3.45 -6.78 4.74
CA ASN A 113 -2.74 -7.51 3.70
C ASN A 113 -2.68 -6.64 2.44
N TYR A 114 -1.49 -6.17 2.05
CA TYR A 114 -1.33 -5.39 0.83
C TYR A 114 -1.37 -6.31 -0.38
N ALA A 115 -2.35 -6.12 -1.26
CA ALA A 115 -2.63 -7.02 -2.37
C ALA A 115 -2.54 -6.34 -3.73
N TRP A 116 -2.06 -7.10 -4.71
CA TRP A 116 -2.03 -6.72 -6.11
C TRP A 116 -2.16 -7.95 -6.98
N ASN A 117 -2.21 -7.75 -8.29
CA ASN A 117 -2.28 -8.82 -9.27
C ASN A 117 -0.90 -9.00 -9.88
N LEU A 118 -0.36 -10.23 -9.85
CA LEU A 118 0.82 -10.62 -10.61
C LEU A 118 0.43 -11.31 -11.90
N THR A 119 1.32 -11.28 -12.89
CA THR A 119 1.23 -12.15 -14.07
C THR A 119 1.82 -13.53 -13.79
N THR A 120 1.57 -14.48 -14.69
CA THR A 120 2.06 -15.85 -14.57
C THR A 120 3.60 -15.92 -14.51
N GLU A 121 4.28 -15.06 -15.27
CA GLU A 121 5.74 -15.01 -15.35
C GLU A 121 6.35 -14.54 -14.02
N GLU A 122 5.73 -13.55 -13.38
CA GLU A 122 6.19 -12.98 -12.12
C GLU A 122 6.01 -13.94 -10.93
N HIS A 123 5.12 -14.94 -11.05
CA HIS A 123 4.89 -15.93 -9.99
C HIS A 123 6.15 -16.71 -9.60
N GLN A 124 7.10 -16.88 -10.54
CA GLN A 124 8.34 -17.63 -10.30
C GLN A 124 9.23 -16.99 -9.23
N HIS A 125 9.01 -15.71 -8.90
CA HIS A 125 9.80 -14.97 -7.93
C HIS A 125 9.09 -14.74 -6.59
N MET A 126 7.87 -15.26 -6.41
CA MET A 126 7.06 -15.00 -5.21
C MET A 126 7.74 -15.44 -3.92
N GLU A 127 8.35 -16.63 -3.91
CA GLU A 127 8.98 -17.20 -2.72
C GLU A 127 10.15 -16.34 -2.22
N VAL A 128 10.98 -15.85 -3.15
CA VAL A 128 12.12 -14.97 -2.85
C VAL A 128 11.66 -13.63 -2.26
N LEU A 129 10.48 -13.16 -2.66
CA LEU A 129 9.93 -11.87 -2.25
C LEU A 129 9.00 -11.96 -1.04
N GLY A 130 8.77 -13.17 -0.49
CA GLY A 130 7.84 -13.38 0.63
C GLY A 130 6.38 -13.06 0.29
N ILE A 131 5.98 -13.32 -0.96
CA ILE A 131 4.64 -13.02 -1.48
C ILE A 131 3.75 -14.27 -1.40
N GLU A 132 2.52 -14.11 -0.91
CA GLU A 132 1.55 -15.20 -0.78
C GLU A 132 0.36 -15.04 -1.73
N PHE A 133 -0.29 -16.13 -2.11
CA PHE A 133 -1.52 -16.06 -2.91
C PHE A 133 -2.71 -15.56 -2.07
N ALA A 134 -3.40 -14.55 -2.58
CA ALA A 134 -4.62 -14.06 -1.94
C ALA A 134 -5.78 -15.03 -2.22
N SER A 135 -6.52 -15.38 -1.18
CA SER A 135 -7.70 -16.25 -1.27
C SER A 135 -8.94 -15.53 -0.75
N GLY A 136 -10.13 -16.13 -0.98
CA GLY A 136 -11.40 -15.53 -0.53
C GLY A 136 -11.54 -15.45 0.98
N THR A 137 -10.71 -16.17 1.74
CA THR A 137 -10.67 -16.17 3.20
C THR A 137 -9.57 -15.31 3.78
N THR A 138 -8.64 -14.79 2.96
CA THR A 138 -7.57 -13.91 3.43
C THR A 138 -8.19 -12.63 4.01
N PRO A 139 -8.01 -12.36 5.32
CA PRO A 139 -8.62 -11.21 5.96
C PRO A 139 -7.96 -9.91 5.49
N SER A 140 -8.67 -8.79 5.62
CA SER A 140 -8.08 -7.44 5.50
C SER A 140 -7.29 -7.15 4.21
N LEU A 141 -7.65 -7.78 3.09
CA LEU A 141 -7.00 -7.54 1.80
C LEU A 141 -7.26 -6.13 1.27
N VAL A 142 -6.19 -5.42 0.95
CA VAL A 142 -6.21 -4.07 0.36
C VAL A 142 -5.64 -4.14 -1.05
N LEU A 143 -6.50 -4.06 -2.06
CA LEU A 143 -6.12 -4.10 -3.47
C LEU A 143 -5.76 -2.72 -3.99
N GLY A 144 -4.58 -2.65 -4.63
CA GLY A 144 -4.16 -1.55 -5.48
C GLY A 144 -4.06 -0.23 -4.73
N PHE A 145 -2.87 0.05 -4.21
CA PHE A 145 -2.45 1.43 -4.01
C PHE A 145 -1.94 1.90 -5.37
N ASN A 146 -2.66 2.82 -6.02
CA ASN A 146 -1.93 3.66 -6.97
C ASN A 146 -1.02 4.52 -6.11
N SER A 147 0.25 4.13 -5.98
CA SER A 147 1.24 5.17 -5.73
C SER A 147 0.98 6.19 -6.83
N GLN A 148 0.62 7.41 -6.46
CA GLN A 148 0.73 8.48 -7.42
C GLN A 148 2.22 8.73 -7.64
N SER A 149 2.96 7.74 -8.14
CA SER A 149 3.99 8.00 -9.12
C SER A 149 3.26 8.56 -10.33
N ARG A 150 2.88 9.84 -10.24
CA ARG A 150 3.05 10.68 -11.41
C ARG A 150 4.51 10.45 -11.76
N HIS A 151 4.75 9.68 -12.82
CA HIS A 151 6.01 9.74 -13.52
C HIS A 151 6.41 11.21 -13.51
N ALA A 152 7.52 11.54 -12.84
CA ALA A 152 8.17 12.80 -13.14
C ALA A 152 8.25 12.83 -14.67
N PRO A 153 7.75 13.88 -15.33
CA PRO A 153 7.90 13.95 -16.77
C PRO A 153 9.38 13.71 -17.03
N LEU A 154 9.70 12.69 -17.83
CA LEU A 154 11.04 12.52 -18.36
C LEU A 154 11.33 13.83 -19.09
N GLY A 155 11.94 14.76 -18.37
CA GLY A 155 12.48 15.97 -18.90
C GLY A 155 13.36 15.51 -20.03
N ARG A 156 12.99 15.94 -21.24
CA ARG A 156 13.78 15.76 -22.43
C ARG A 156 15.11 16.48 -22.18
N LEU A 157 16.07 15.79 -21.54
CA LEU A 157 17.45 16.20 -21.47
C LEU A 157 18.02 15.99 -22.87
N ALA A 158 17.72 16.94 -23.75
CA ALA A 158 18.57 17.19 -24.90
C ALA A 158 19.94 17.56 -24.34
N GLY A 159 20.95 16.74 -24.62
CA GLY A 159 22.36 17.13 -24.48
C GLY A 159 23.12 16.63 -23.25
N ALA A 160 22.97 15.37 -22.84
CA ALA A 160 23.99 14.71 -22.01
C ALA A 160 24.57 13.51 -22.76
N SER A 161 25.78 13.70 -23.27
CA SER A 161 26.59 12.69 -23.97
C SER A 161 26.78 11.46 -23.09
N PHE A 162 26.47 10.30 -23.65
CA PHE A 162 26.68 8.99 -23.03
C PHE A 162 28.19 8.72 -22.91
N ARG A 163 28.81 9.10 -21.79
CA ARG A 163 30.12 8.58 -21.42
C ARG A 163 29.93 7.15 -20.93
N ARG A 164 30.56 6.19 -21.62
CA ARG A 164 30.75 4.83 -21.09
C ARG A 164 31.46 4.93 -19.74
N LEU A 165 30.77 4.55 -18.68
CA LEU A 165 31.38 4.21 -17.40
C LEU A 165 32.00 2.81 -17.56
N SER A 166 33.27 2.79 -17.91
CA SER A 166 34.15 1.63 -17.75
C SER A 166 34.84 1.70 -16.39
N ASP A 167 34.06 1.87 -15.33
CA ASP A 167 34.55 1.80 -13.96
C ASP A 167 34.16 0.44 -13.37
N PRO A 168 35.09 -0.27 -12.70
CA PRO A 168 34.83 -1.58 -12.15
C PRO A 168 33.77 -1.50 -11.04
N ILE A 169 32.84 -2.46 -11.07
CA ILE A 169 31.82 -2.66 -10.04
C ILE A 169 32.55 -2.93 -8.72
N GLU A 170 32.56 -1.96 -7.81
CA GLU A 170 32.85 -2.24 -6.41
C GLU A 170 31.81 -3.27 -5.96
N GLN A 171 32.27 -4.49 -5.68
CA GLN A 171 31.46 -5.53 -5.06
C GLN A 171 31.13 -5.09 -3.64
N TRP A 172 29.92 -4.59 -3.43
CA TRP A 172 29.36 -4.43 -2.10
C TRP A 172 29.06 -5.83 -1.54
N SER A 173 30.00 -6.40 -0.78
CA SER A 173 29.74 -7.60 0.01
C SER A 173 28.78 -7.22 1.14
N MET A 174 27.51 -7.55 1.01
CA MET A 174 26.58 -7.52 2.13
C MET A 174 27.01 -8.61 3.12
N GLN A 175 27.61 -8.20 4.24
CA GLN A 175 27.78 -9.07 5.40
C GLN A 175 26.38 -9.38 5.95
N PRO A 176 26.00 -10.67 6.10
CA PRO A 176 24.71 -11.02 6.67
C PRO A 176 24.61 -10.47 8.09
N LYS A 177 23.49 -9.79 8.36
CA LYS A 177 23.14 -9.31 9.70
C LYS A 177 22.94 -10.55 10.60
N PRO A 178 23.68 -10.69 11.72
CA PRO A 178 23.51 -11.84 12.60
C PRO A 178 22.10 -11.84 13.21
N LEU A 179 21.46 -13.00 13.22
CA LEU A 179 20.20 -13.21 13.93
C LEU A 179 20.41 -12.97 15.43
N ALA A 180 19.48 -12.24 16.04
CA ALA A 180 19.45 -12.03 17.48
C ALA A 180 19.34 -13.40 18.20
N GLY A 181 20.41 -13.80 18.89
CA GLY A 181 20.45 -15.05 19.67
C GLY A 181 21.74 -15.86 19.56
N GLN A 182 22.64 -15.56 18.64
CA GLN A 182 23.96 -16.23 18.59
C GLN A 182 24.98 -15.52 19.49
N LEU A 183 25.39 -16.20 20.56
CA LEU A 183 26.53 -15.81 21.39
C LEU A 183 27.81 -15.81 20.53
N PRO A 184 28.74 -14.86 20.76
CA PRO A 184 29.97 -14.77 19.99
C PRO A 184 30.86 -15.98 20.28
N THR A 185 31.05 -16.84 19.28
CA THR A 185 32.06 -17.90 19.31
C THR A 185 33.44 -17.24 19.43
N ARG A 186 34.13 -17.53 20.53
CA ARG A 186 35.50 -17.07 20.79
C ARG A 186 36.40 -17.37 19.59
N LEU A 187 37.17 -16.35 19.20
CA LEU A 187 38.32 -16.42 18.30
C LEU A 187 39.24 -17.58 18.72
N ALA A 188 39.23 -18.66 17.95
CA ALA A 188 40.28 -19.67 18.00
C ALA A 188 41.50 -19.11 17.26
N SER A 189 42.50 -18.68 18.03
CA SER A 189 43.81 -18.31 17.53
C SER A 189 44.46 -19.52 16.85
N TYR A 190 44.72 -19.40 15.54
CA TYR A 190 45.46 -20.37 14.74
C TYR A 190 46.95 -20.31 15.15
N GLN A 191 47.45 -21.31 15.88
CA GLN A 191 48.89 -21.53 16.00
C GLN A 191 49.38 -22.37 14.82
N ARG A 192 50.32 -21.79 14.07
CA ARG A 192 51.00 -22.41 12.94
C ARG A 192 52.04 -23.39 13.50
N ILE A 193 51.85 -24.70 13.32
CA ILE A 193 52.88 -25.70 13.60
C ILE A 193 53.78 -25.80 12.36
N PRO A 194 55.10 -25.55 12.45
CA PRO A 194 56.01 -25.74 11.33
C PRO A 194 56.24 -27.23 11.04
N ASN A 195 56.24 -27.57 9.75
CA ASN A 195 56.68 -28.87 9.23
C ASN A 195 58.14 -29.12 9.64
N VAL A 196 58.38 -30.19 10.40
CA VAL A 196 59.72 -30.75 10.57
C VAL A 196 59.88 -31.89 9.57
N VAL A 197 60.71 -31.65 8.55
CA VAL A 197 61.28 -32.70 7.69
C VAL A 197 62.63 -33.07 8.29
N ALA A 198 62.82 -34.34 8.64
CA ALA A 198 64.11 -34.99 8.80
C ALA A 198 63.86 -36.48 8.45
N ALA A 199 64.30 -37.03 7.32
CA ALA A 199 65.67 -37.22 6.84
C ALA A 199 66.52 -37.98 7.88
N GLY A 200 66.62 -39.30 7.67
CA GLY A 200 67.35 -40.27 8.48
C GLY A 200 66.90 -41.68 8.12
#